data_AF-A0A7C6E9G6-F1
#
_entry.id   AF-A0A7C6E9G6-F1
#
_cell.length_a   1.000
_cell.length_b   1.000
_cell.length_c   1.000
_cell.angle_alpha   90.00
_cell.angle_beta   90.00
_cell.angle_gamma   90.00
#
_symmetry.space_group_name_H-M   'P 1'
#
loop_
_entity.id
_entity.type
_entity.pdbx_description
1 polymer ?
#
loop_
_entity_poly.entity_id
_entity_poly.type
_entity_poly.pdbx_seq_one_letter_code
_entity_poly.pdbx_strand_id
1 'polypeptide(L)'
;MKTIANNHTSVFGKENSFVTTIKNQHNIILSPEYLSSLKLLPFSQRFKIIMFHRGFRQQKDLARAIGISQYYLSLIIQGRRSGNRFRTKICEVLQVSEKDLWNEN
;
A
#
# COMPACT_ATOMS: atom_id res chain seq x y z
N MET A 1 20.52 -12.90 47.37
CA MET A 1 21.46 -12.01 46.65
C MET A 1 21.23 -12.22 45.16
N LYS A 2 20.85 -11.27 44.30
CA LYS A 2 20.91 -9.80 44.32
C LYS A 2 19.57 -9.22 43.83
N THR A 3 19.16 -8.14 44.48
CA THR A 3 18.20 -7.14 44.03
C THR A 3 18.83 -6.33 42.89
N ILE A 4 18.13 -6.06 41.79
CA ILE A 4 18.38 -4.86 40.98
C ILE A 4 17.03 -4.23 40.62
N ALA A 5 16.98 -2.94 40.91
CA ALA A 5 15.82 -2.10 40.99
C ALA A 5 15.35 -1.55 39.63
N ASN A 6 14.09 -1.11 39.68
CA ASN A 6 13.34 -0.29 38.75
C ASN A 6 14.13 0.82 38.05
N ASN A 7 13.75 1.08 36.79
CA ASN A 7 13.82 2.43 36.21
C ASN A 7 12.43 2.91 35.79
N HIS A 8 12.17 4.14 36.20
CA HIS A 8 10.96 4.94 36.13
C HIS A 8 10.37 5.13 34.73
N THR A 9 9.04 4.95 34.65
CA THR A 9 8.03 5.92 34.17
C THR A 9 8.24 6.65 32.83
N SER A 10 7.38 6.36 31.86
CA SER A 10 6.56 7.42 31.24
C SER A 10 5.20 6.86 30.82
N VAL A 11 4.16 7.43 31.42
CA VAL A 11 2.75 7.25 31.14
C VAL A 11 2.38 8.24 30.03
N PHE A 12 1.28 7.99 29.31
CA PHE A 12 0.69 8.72 28.16
C PHE A 12 1.16 8.20 26.78
N GLY A 13 0.29 7.77 25.87
CA GLY A 13 -1.16 7.87 25.80
C GLY A 13 -1.77 6.60 25.20
N LYS A 14 -3.06 6.44 25.50
CA LYS A 14 -3.95 5.46 24.88
C LYS A 14 -3.91 5.60 23.36
N GLU A 15 -3.11 4.79 22.68
CA GLU A 15 -3.32 4.53 21.25
C GLU A 15 -3.69 3.07 21.08
N ASN A 16 -5.00 2.86 21.09
CA ASN A 16 -5.76 1.78 20.47
C ASN A 16 -4.95 0.53 20.12
N SER A 17 -5.15 -0.50 20.95
CA SER A 17 -4.78 -1.90 20.81
C SER A 17 -5.33 -2.61 19.55
N PHE A 18 -5.61 -1.86 18.47
CA PHE A 18 -6.17 -2.34 17.21
C PHE A 18 -5.16 -2.34 16.05
N VAL A 19 -3.95 -1.80 16.25
CA VAL A 19 -2.96 -1.61 15.17
C VAL A 19 -1.95 -2.76 15.05
N THR A 20 -2.01 -3.78 15.92
CA THR A 20 -0.91 -4.76 16.05
C THR A 20 -1.23 -6.19 15.58
N THR A 21 -2.22 -6.40 14.70
CA THR A 21 -2.61 -7.77 14.28
C THR A 21 -2.90 -7.94 12.79
N ILE A 22 -2.24 -7.18 11.91
CA ILE A 22 -2.18 -7.53 10.47
C ILE A 22 -0.74 -7.40 9.96
N LYS A 23 0.18 -8.13 10.59
CA LYS A 23 1.54 -8.34 10.04
C LYS A 23 1.65 -9.83 9.71
N ASN A 24 1.96 -10.15 8.45
CA ASN A 24 1.92 -11.46 7.77
C ASN A 24 0.49 -11.89 7.41
N GLN A 25 0.12 -12.01 6.13
CA GLN A 25 0.36 -13.29 5.44
C GLN A 25 0.50 -13.22 3.90
N HIS A 26 0.49 -12.06 3.24
CA HIS A 26 0.57 -12.02 1.76
C HIS A 26 1.30 -10.79 1.20
N ASN A 27 2.44 -10.37 1.78
CA ASN A 27 3.29 -9.40 1.09
C ASN A 27 4.31 -10.18 0.24
N ILE A 28 3.86 -10.70 -0.90
CA ILE A 28 4.76 -11.35 -1.86
C ILE A 28 5.59 -10.22 -2.47
N ILE A 29 6.90 -10.21 -2.20
CA ILE A 29 7.82 -9.30 -2.84
C ILE A 29 7.86 -9.69 -4.32
N LEU A 30 7.28 -8.85 -5.17
CA LEU A 30 7.34 -9.05 -6.61
C LEU A 30 8.78 -8.83 -7.08
N SER A 31 9.33 -9.81 -7.81
CA SER A 31 10.68 -9.65 -8.37
C SER A 31 10.68 -8.55 -9.44
N PRO A 32 11.81 -7.84 -9.64
CA PRO A 32 11.92 -6.82 -10.68
C PRO A 32 11.61 -7.35 -12.09
N GLU A 33 11.96 -8.60 -12.38
CA GLU A 33 11.68 -9.26 -13.66
C GLU A 33 10.17 -9.43 -13.85
N TYR A 34 9.45 -9.84 -12.80
CA TYR A 34 8.00 -9.99 -12.84
C TYR A 34 7.31 -8.63 -13.05
N LEU A 35 7.70 -7.59 -12.30
CA LEU A 35 7.15 -6.23 -12.48
C LEU A 35 7.38 -5.71 -13.90
N SER A 36 8.56 -5.99 -14.48
CA SER A 36 8.87 -5.63 -15.86
C SER A 36 7.97 -6.33 -16.88
N SER A 37 7.60 -7.60 -16.64
CA SER A 37 6.67 -8.33 -17.52
C SER A 37 5.26 -7.71 -17.56
N LEU A 38 4.84 -7.04 -16.48
CA LEU A 38 3.52 -6.39 -16.40
C LEU A 38 3.41 -5.10 -17.23
N LYS A 39 4.53 -4.58 -17.75
CA LYS A 39 4.54 -3.33 -18.53
C LYS A 39 3.74 -3.44 -19.83
N LEU A 40 3.61 -4.65 -20.37
CA LEU A 40 2.81 -4.94 -21.57
C LEU A 40 1.30 -4.90 -21.31
N LEU A 41 0.88 -4.99 -20.03
CA LEU A 41 -0.54 -4.98 -19.68
C LEU A 41 -1.09 -3.55 -19.62
N PRO A 42 -2.39 -3.37 -19.94
CA PRO A 42 -3.10 -2.13 -19.65
C PRO A 42 -2.94 -1.73 -18.17
N PHE A 43 -2.83 -0.43 -17.91
CA PHE A 43 -2.65 0.13 -16.56
C PHE A 43 -3.62 -0.46 -15.54
N SER A 44 -4.91 -0.54 -15.88
CA SER A 44 -5.95 -1.05 -14.98
C SER A 44 -5.76 -2.53 -14.60
N GLN A 45 -5.21 -3.35 -15.49
CA GLN A 45 -4.91 -4.75 -15.22
C GLN A 45 -3.66 -4.89 -14.37
N ARG A 46 -2.57 -4.19 -14.74
CA ARG A 46 -1.33 -4.14 -13.95
C ARG A 46 -1.59 -3.67 -12.52
N PHE A 47 -2.38 -2.60 -12.37
CA PHE A 47 -2.78 -2.07 -11.06
C PHE A 47 -3.49 -3.13 -10.21
N LYS A 48 -4.46 -3.86 -10.77
CA LYS A 48 -5.18 -4.92 -10.05
C LYS A 48 -4.27 -6.06 -9.61
N ILE A 49 -3.32 -6.46 -10.46
CA ILE A 49 -2.34 -7.51 -10.14
C ILE A 49 -1.45 -7.07 -8.98
N ILE A 50 -0.90 -5.85 -9.05
CA ILE A 50 -0.05 -5.30 -7.98
C ILE A 50 -0.86 -5.17 -6.68
N MET A 51 -2.07 -4.63 -6.75
CA MET A 51 -2.99 -4.52 -5.61
C MET A 51 -3.19 -5.88 -4.93
N PHE A 52 -3.48 -6.92 -5.72
CA PHE A 52 -3.67 -8.28 -5.22
C PHE A 52 -2.43 -8.85 -4.53
N HIS A 53 -1.25 -8.73 -5.14
CA HIS A 53 0.03 -9.21 -4.59
C HIS A 53 0.47 -8.46 -3.35
N ARG A 54 0.01 -7.22 -3.17
CA ARG A 54 0.22 -6.40 -1.97
C ARG A 54 -0.84 -6.62 -0.89
N GLY A 55 -1.70 -7.63 -1.06
CA GLY A 55 -2.70 -8.03 -0.07
C GLY A 55 -3.99 -7.20 -0.09
N PHE A 56 -4.13 -6.25 -1.01
CA PHE A 56 -5.38 -5.51 -1.19
C PHE A 56 -6.34 -6.32 -2.05
N ARG A 57 -7.33 -6.95 -1.41
CA ARG A 57 -8.34 -7.76 -2.09
C ARG A 57 -9.42 -6.91 -2.76
N GLN A 58 -9.69 -5.72 -2.22
CA GLN A 58 -10.75 -4.83 -2.71
C GLN A 58 -10.20 -3.41 -2.89
N GLN A 59 -10.67 -2.72 -3.95
CA GLN A 59 -10.29 -1.32 -4.21
C GLN A 59 -10.67 -0.38 -3.07
N LYS A 60 -11.74 -0.69 -2.32
CA LYS A 60 -12.20 0.11 -1.18
C LYS A 60 -11.14 0.18 -0.07
N ASP A 61 -10.38 -0.90 0.14
CA ASP A 61 -9.40 -1.00 1.22
C ASP A 61 -8.18 -0.15 0.87
N LEU A 62 -7.75 -0.20 -0.39
CA LEU A 62 -6.71 0.66 -0.93
C LEU A 62 -7.12 2.14 -0.92
N ALA A 63 -8.35 2.45 -1.33
CA ALA A 63 -8.87 3.82 -1.30
C ALA A 63 -8.85 4.41 0.11
N ARG A 64 -9.23 3.62 1.11
CA ARG A 64 -9.14 3.99 2.53
C ARG A 64 -7.70 4.26 2.97
N ALA A 65 -6.75 3.40 2.57
CA ALA A 65 -5.34 3.57 2.91
C ALA A 65 -4.72 4.84 2.29
N ILE A 66 -5.13 5.20 1.07
CA ILE A 66 -4.69 6.45 0.41
C ILE A 66 -5.38 7.68 1.02
N GLY A 67 -6.62 7.52 1.48
CA GLY A 67 -7.46 8.60 2.00
C GLY A 67 -8.34 9.24 0.91
N ILE A 68 -8.83 8.46 -0.04
CA ILE A 68 -9.73 8.91 -1.12
C ILE A 68 -10.99 8.03 -1.20
N SER A 69 -12.02 8.51 -1.90
CA SER A 69 -13.19 7.68 -2.16
C SER A 69 -12.87 6.55 -3.14
N GLN A 70 -13.51 5.39 -2.95
CA GLN A 70 -13.40 4.27 -3.88
C GLN A 70 -13.77 4.68 -5.32
N TYR A 71 -14.80 5.53 -5.46
CA TYR A 71 -15.21 6.06 -6.76
C TYR A 71 -14.09 6.86 -7.42
N TYR A 72 -13.43 7.77 -6.68
CA TYR A 72 -12.33 8.56 -7.23
C TYR A 72 -11.14 7.68 -7.63
N LEU A 73 -10.80 6.67 -6.80
CA LEU A 73 -9.77 5.69 -7.16
C LEU A 73 -10.14 4.93 -8.44
N SER A 74 -11.39 4.51 -8.61
CA SER A 74 -11.86 3.85 -9.83
C SER A 74 -11.70 4.75 -11.07
N LEU A 75 -11.98 6.06 -10.96
CA LEU A 75 -11.77 7.00 -12.05
C LEU A 75 -10.29 7.13 -12.44
N ILE A 76 -9.38 7.09 -11.47
CA ILE A 76 -7.93 7.06 -11.73
C ILE A 76 -7.54 5.76 -12.46
N ILE A 77 -7.98 4.60 -11.94
CA ILE A 77 -7.66 3.28 -12.52
C ILE A 77 -8.16 3.17 -13.96
N GLN A 78 -9.30 3.81 -14.29
CA GLN A 78 -9.87 3.84 -15.63
C GLN A 78 -9.25 4.92 -16.55
N GLY A 79 -8.29 5.71 -16.06
CA GLY A 79 -7.70 6.82 -16.83
C GLY A 79 -8.62 8.03 -17.03
N ARG A 80 -9.79 8.07 -16.38
CA ARG A 80 -10.75 9.19 -16.45
C ARG A 80 -10.30 10.40 -15.61
N ARG A 81 -9.37 10.19 -14.69
CA ARG A 81 -8.71 11.23 -13.89
C ARG A 81 -7.21 10.93 -13.84
N SER A 82 -6.37 11.96 -13.92
CA SER A 82 -4.90 11.80 -13.92
C SER A 82 -4.36 11.22 -12.60
N GLY A 83 -4.99 11.59 -11.48
CA GLY A 83 -4.61 11.12 -10.15
C GLY A 83 -3.24 11.63 -9.69
N ASN A 84 -2.62 12.60 -10.37
CA ASN A 84 -1.23 13.06 -10.12
C ASN A 84 -0.97 13.35 -8.64
N ARG A 85 -1.90 14.03 -7.97
CA ARG A 85 -1.82 14.34 -6.52
C ARG A 85 -1.67 13.10 -5.63
N PHE A 86 -2.16 11.94 -6.07
CA PHE A 86 -2.20 10.71 -5.29
C PHE A 86 -1.22 9.64 -5.80
N ARG A 87 -0.50 9.88 -6.90
CA ARG A 87 0.42 8.87 -7.50
C ARG A 87 1.46 8.40 -6.51
N THR A 88 2.19 9.33 -5.90
CA THR A 88 3.23 9.03 -4.91
C THR A 88 2.67 8.24 -3.74
N LYS A 89 1.52 8.66 -3.20
CA LYS A 89 0.87 7.95 -2.08
C LYS A 89 0.36 6.57 -2.46
N ILE A 90 -0.15 6.39 -3.69
CA ILE A 90 -0.53 5.06 -4.21
C ILE A 90 0.71 4.16 -4.26
N CYS A 91 1.82 4.66 -4.79
CA CYS A 91 3.09 3.93 -4.87
C CYS A 91 3.65 3.56 -3.49
N GLU A 92 3.61 4.47 -2.53
CA GLU A 92 4.02 4.22 -1.14
C GLU A 92 3.19 3.09 -0.51
N VAL A 93 1.86 3.17 -0.63
CA VAL A 93 0.94 2.18 -0.06
C VAL A 93 1.09 0.81 -0.74
N LEU A 94 1.31 0.79 -2.06
CA LEU A 94 1.54 -0.43 -2.84
C LEU A 94 3.00 -0.86 -2.85
N GLN A 95 3.91 -0.15 -2.17
CA GLN A 95 5.35 -0.41 -2.14
C GLN A 95 5.93 -0.69 -3.54
N VAL A 96 5.57 0.13 -4.53
CA VAL A 96 5.99 -0.04 -5.93
C VAL A 96 6.54 1.27 -6.47
N SER A 97 7.48 1.20 -7.40
CA SER A 97 8.01 2.41 -8.04
C SER A 97 6.96 3.04 -8.97
N GLU A 98 6.99 4.36 -9.11
CA GLU A 98 6.14 5.06 -10.08
C GLU A 98 6.40 4.56 -11.52
N LYS A 99 7.66 4.27 -11.86
CA LYS A 99 8.06 3.73 -13.16
C LYS A 99 7.36 2.41 -13.49
N ASP A 100 7.29 1.50 -12.53
CA ASP A 100 6.68 0.17 -12.74
C ASP A 100 5.15 0.24 -12.80
N LEU A 101 4.54 1.17 -12.07
CA LEU A 101 3.09 1.29 -12.02
C LEU A 101 2.53 2.16 -13.16
N TRP A 102 3.14 3.31 -13.46
CA TRP A 102 2.68 4.24 -14.50
C TRP A 102 3.31 4.04 -15.87
N ASN A 103 4.34 3.20 -16.00
CA ASN A 103 5.02 2.93 -17.27
C ASN A 103 5.45 4.23 -17.99
N GLU A 104 5.95 5.18 -17.21
CA GLU A 104 6.59 6.37 -17.75
C GLU A 104 7.97 5.96 -18.26
N ASN A 105 8.16 6.10 -19.57
CA ASN A 105 9.44 5.87 -20.26
C ASN A 105 10.43 6.97 -19.91
#